data_AF-A0A9W6W827-F1
#
_entry.id   AF-A0A9W6W827-F1
#
_cell.length_a   1.000
_cell.length_b   1.000
_cell.length_c   1.000
_cell.angle_alpha   90.00
_cell.angle_beta   90.00
_cell.angle_gamma   90.00
#
_symmetry.space_group_name_H-M   'P 1'
#
loop_
_entity.id
_entity.type
_entity.pdbx_description
1 polymer ?
#
loop_
_entity_poly.entity_id
_entity_poly.type
_entity_poly.pdbx_seq_one_letter_code
_entity_poly.pdbx_strand_id
1 'polypeptide(L)'
;MRALCWVAHPVTVAATAVLYLNDHVFKQAWPGPVTGKLSDVAGMVMFPALLGAMAGLVGVPLRVSRWAAPVVTAAGFAWVKATVAGAAAASAAWGGVVLRDPSDLVALPAVVLAWWAAGRVRPVPDAWARRARLFAALGFALVATAATSAPAIPDAALHVRETPEGIAVSGPFGTVVSPDLTRWTVAGRAEPAGFTTEWARVEDALKAARPEGCDPADARHCYRVSDRLPEWDGRQGEIPRGGALLGVEETLDGGATWAMAWEVPPARWEFLAARHELYTRRDAPLMVSTDLLVRAVPGGHQVIVANGVEGLAVREADGTWRRVAVDVPKGPSIRPLALRAFAAATGVPGNNGMAIALLTAIVGGVVIAARAGSRRGGAGVIAWPLLIVPVLVFGTGYGAWVEGRASLLLALVLPIGGFFAAWFQRVLPRGRALAVLGSPVLVAAAYTAPFFGWSLGAPAARDDANRIGLIAAGVAACASLAVSWWAAGKPLPRRARVTSRRLRPW
;
A
#
# COMPACT_ATOMS: atom_id res chain seq x y z
N MET A 1 -4.78 31.90 -9.06
CA MET A 1 -3.38 31.84 -8.56
C MET A 1 -3.21 32.09 -7.05
N ARG A 2 -3.76 33.16 -6.45
CA ARG A 2 -3.63 33.39 -4.99
C ARG A 2 -4.24 32.25 -4.14
N ALA A 3 -5.32 31.63 -4.61
CA ALA A 3 -5.95 30.49 -3.94
C ALA A 3 -5.05 29.25 -3.82
N LEU A 4 -4.11 29.05 -4.76
CA LEU A 4 -3.15 27.95 -4.67
C LEU A 4 -2.21 28.13 -3.48
N CYS A 5 -1.84 29.37 -3.14
CA CYS A 5 -0.91 29.66 -2.04
C CYS A 5 -1.50 29.35 -0.66
N TRP A 6 -2.81 29.09 -0.56
CA TRP A 6 -3.46 28.66 0.68
C TRP A 6 -3.00 27.26 1.09
N VAL A 7 -2.86 26.32 0.16
CA VAL A 7 -2.39 24.96 0.48
C VAL A 7 -0.96 24.97 1.03
N ALA A 8 -0.13 25.92 0.60
CA ALA A 8 1.22 26.12 1.10
C ALA A 8 1.29 26.98 2.38
N HIS A 9 0.16 27.39 2.97
CA HIS A 9 0.15 28.17 4.20
C HIS A 9 0.65 27.32 5.38
N PRO A 10 1.49 27.85 6.30
CA PRO A 10 2.08 27.06 7.38
C PRO A 10 1.06 26.29 8.24
N VAL A 11 -0.08 26.92 8.54
CA VAL A 11 -1.18 26.27 9.28
C VAL A 11 -1.78 25.09 8.51
N THR A 12 -1.94 25.22 7.20
CA THR A 12 -2.46 24.13 6.36
C THR A 12 -1.45 23.00 6.28
N VAL A 13 -0.16 23.31 6.07
CA VAL A 13 0.91 22.30 6.04
C VAL A 13 1.02 21.57 7.39
N ALA A 14 0.92 22.29 8.50
CA ALA A 14 0.91 21.69 9.84
C ALA A 14 -0.30 20.76 10.04
N ALA A 15 -1.50 21.20 9.63
CA ALA A 15 -2.69 20.35 9.68
C ALA A 15 -2.56 19.11 8.79
N THR A 16 -2.02 19.24 7.58
CA THR A 16 -1.72 18.11 6.71
C THR A 16 -0.72 17.14 7.36
N ALA A 17 0.31 17.66 8.02
CA ALA A 17 1.28 16.82 8.72
C ALA A 17 0.68 16.10 9.93
N VAL A 18 -0.18 16.77 10.70
CA VAL A 18 -0.92 16.16 11.80
C VAL A 18 -1.83 15.06 11.27
N LEU A 19 -2.61 15.33 10.21
CA LEU A 19 -3.48 14.34 9.58
C LEU A 19 -2.69 13.12 9.13
N TYR A 20 -1.58 13.36 8.43
CA TYR A 20 -0.69 12.32 7.93
C TYR A 20 -0.13 11.43 9.04
N LEU A 21 0.51 12.04 10.04
CA LEU A 21 1.13 11.31 11.15
C LEU A 21 0.08 10.60 12.01
N ASN A 22 -1.08 11.22 12.20
CA ASN A 22 -2.15 10.61 12.97
C ASN A 22 -2.70 9.36 12.27
N ASP A 23 -2.97 9.44 10.98
CA ASP A 23 -3.61 8.36 10.24
C ASP A 23 -2.67 7.19 9.95
N HIS A 24 -1.38 7.48 9.72
CA HIS A 24 -0.41 6.44 9.40
C HIS A 24 0.42 5.95 10.60
N VAL A 25 0.51 6.72 11.68
CA VAL A 25 1.39 6.38 12.83
C VAL A 25 0.59 6.31 14.14
N PHE A 26 -0.09 7.38 14.53
CA PHE A 26 -0.65 7.46 15.88
C PHE A 26 -1.87 6.56 16.10
N LYS A 27 -2.78 6.45 15.12
CA LYS A 27 -3.92 5.52 15.21
C LYS A 27 -3.48 4.07 15.40
N GLN A 28 -2.30 3.74 14.88
CA GLN A 28 -1.74 2.40 14.97
C GLN A 28 -1.02 2.14 16.30
N ALA A 29 -0.30 3.13 16.83
CA ALA A 29 0.39 3.01 18.12
C ALA A 29 -0.57 3.16 19.32
N TRP A 30 -1.57 4.04 19.19
CA TRP A 30 -2.53 4.39 20.25
C TRP A 30 -3.94 4.53 19.65
N PRO A 31 -4.63 3.41 19.36
CA PRO A 31 -6.01 3.45 18.92
C PRO A 31 -6.88 4.05 20.03
N GLY A 32 -7.72 5.04 19.68
CA GLY A 32 -8.60 5.66 20.66
C GLY A 32 -9.37 6.87 20.15
N PRO A 33 -10.31 7.39 20.97
CA PRO A 33 -11.17 8.52 20.58
C PRO A 33 -10.39 9.80 20.29
N VAL A 34 -9.21 9.98 20.91
CA VAL A 34 -8.35 11.15 20.71
C VAL A 34 -7.77 11.17 19.29
N THR A 35 -7.22 10.05 18.80
CA THR A 35 -6.64 9.96 17.45
C THR A 35 -7.71 10.00 16.36
N GLY A 36 -8.94 9.55 16.63
CA GLY A 36 -10.09 9.78 15.75
C GLY A 36 -10.38 11.27 15.56
N LYS A 37 -10.57 12.00 16.66
CA LYS A 37 -10.95 13.43 16.64
C LYS A 37 -9.86 14.35 16.13
N LEU A 38 -8.59 14.00 16.37
CA LEU A 38 -7.46 14.76 15.86
C LEU A 38 -7.44 14.80 14.33
N SER A 39 -7.80 13.68 13.68
CA SER A 39 -7.96 13.59 12.23
C SER A 39 -9.05 14.53 11.72
N ASP A 40 -10.20 14.56 12.40
CA ASP A 40 -11.33 15.40 12.00
C ASP A 40 -10.96 16.88 12.11
N VAL A 41 -10.32 17.30 13.22
CA VAL A 41 -9.83 18.68 13.41
C VAL A 41 -8.82 19.07 12.33
N ALA A 42 -7.83 18.21 12.06
CA ALA A 42 -6.82 18.44 11.04
C ALA A 42 -7.44 18.52 9.62
N GLY A 43 -8.40 17.64 9.32
CA GLY A 43 -9.19 17.66 8.10
C GLY A 43 -9.95 18.96 7.90
N MET A 44 -10.62 19.47 8.95
CA MET A 44 -11.37 20.74 8.88
C MET A 44 -10.50 21.96 8.60
N VAL A 45 -9.18 21.88 8.85
CA VAL A 45 -8.22 22.93 8.50
C VAL A 45 -7.68 22.75 7.07
N MET A 46 -7.42 21.50 6.67
CA MET A 46 -6.75 21.17 5.42
C MET A 46 -7.69 21.13 4.20
N PHE A 47 -8.86 20.49 4.31
CA PHE A 47 -9.80 20.31 3.18
C PHE A 47 -10.29 21.63 2.55
N PRO A 48 -10.59 22.70 3.32
CA PRO A 48 -10.98 23.97 2.71
C PRO A 48 -9.87 24.56 1.83
N ALA A 49 -8.60 24.38 2.21
CA ALA A 49 -7.47 24.85 1.41
C ALA A 49 -7.34 24.05 0.11
N LEU A 50 -7.54 22.73 0.15
CA LEU A 50 -7.54 21.86 -1.03
C LEU A 50 -8.68 22.23 -1.99
N LEU A 51 -9.91 22.39 -1.48
CA LEU A 51 -11.06 22.87 -2.27
C LEU A 51 -10.81 24.27 -2.83
N GLY A 52 -10.21 25.16 -2.05
CA GLY A 52 -9.81 26.49 -2.50
C GLY A 52 -8.80 26.46 -3.65
N ALA A 53 -7.81 25.56 -3.59
CA ALA A 53 -6.86 25.34 -4.68
C ALA A 53 -7.55 24.82 -5.94
N MET A 54 -8.43 23.81 -5.82
CA MET A 54 -9.21 23.28 -6.95
C MET A 54 -10.10 24.35 -7.59
N ALA A 55 -10.84 25.11 -6.77
CA ALA A 55 -11.66 26.23 -7.23
C ALA A 55 -10.80 27.28 -7.96
N GLY A 56 -9.59 27.54 -7.47
CA GLY A 56 -8.63 28.43 -8.09
C GLY A 56 -8.07 27.94 -9.44
N LEU A 57 -8.09 26.63 -9.72
CA LEU A 57 -7.72 26.05 -11.02
C LEU A 57 -8.80 26.30 -12.07
N VAL A 58 -10.08 26.27 -11.67
CA VAL A 58 -11.24 26.56 -12.54
C VAL A 58 -11.63 28.04 -12.56
N GLY A 59 -10.77 28.91 -12.04
CA GLY A 59 -10.92 30.38 -12.16
C GLY A 59 -11.74 31.05 -11.05
N VAL A 60 -12.16 30.33 -10.00
CA VAL A 60 -12.90 30.93 -8.88
C VAL A 60 -11.98 31.87 -8.09
N PRO A 61 -12.42 33.12 -7.82
CA PRO A 61 -11.59 34.08 -7.11
C PRO A 61 -11.48 33.73 -5.62
N LEU A 62 -10.30 33.97 -5.02
CA LEU A 62 -10.02 33.66 -3.61
C LEU A 62 -11.04 34.28 -2.64
N ARG A 63 -11.61 35.44 -2.96
CA ARG A 63 -12.65 36.08 -2.13
C ARG A 63 -13.88 35.19 -1.96
N VAL A 64 -14.27 34.46 -3.01
CA VAL A 64 -15.39 33.52 -2.98
C VAL A 64 -14.94 32.22 -2.32
N SER A 65 -13.80 31.65 -2.75
CA SER A 65 -13.27 30.40 -2.20
C SER A 65 -12.99 30.46 -0.70
N ARG A 66 -12.58 31.63 -0.18
CA ARG A 66 -12.33 31.86 1.24
C ARG A 66 -13.57 31.59 2.10
N TRP A 67 -14.77 31.85 1.58
CA TRP A 67 -16.02 31.62 2.28
C TRP A 67 -16.66 30.29 1.87
N ALA A 68 -16.71 30.02 0.56
CA ALA A 68 -17.37 28.84 0.03
C ALA A 68 -16.67 27.55 0.48
N ALA A 69 -15.33 27.48 0.44
CA ALA A 69 -14.64 26.23 0.75
C ALA A 69 -14.78 25.80 2.22
N PRO A 70 -14.64 26.68 3.23
CA PRO A 70 -14.94 26.33 4.63
C PRO A 70 -16.39 25.91 4.83
N VAL A 71 -17.36 26.64 4.27
CA VAL A 71 -18.80 26.33 4.41
C VAL A 71 -19.14 24.98 3.81
N VAL A 72 -18.68 24.71 2.58
CA VAL A 72 -18.89 23.42 1.90
C VAL A 72 -18.23 22.27 2.68
N THR A 73 -17.02 22.47 3.20
CA THR A 73 -16.33 21.47 4.02
C THR A 73 -17.12 21.17 5.29
N ALA A 74 -17.52 22.21 6.03
CA ALA A 74 -18.26 22.07 7.28
C ALA A 74 -19.64 21.41 7.07
N ALA A 75 -20.37 21.82 6.03
CA ALA A 75 -21.67 21.25 5.70
C ALA A 75 -21.56 19.78 5.27
N GLY A 76 -20.60 19.45 4.41
CA GLY A 76 -20.34 18.07 3.98
C GLY A 76 -19.94 17.18 5.16
N PHE A 77 -19.03 17.65 6.01
CA PHE A 77 -18.61 16.93 7.21
C PHE A 77 -19.77 16.71 8.19
N ALA A 78 -20.57 17.76 8.45
CA ALA A 78 -21.72 17.65 9.32
C ALA A 78 -22.76 16.67 8.78
N TRP A 79 -23.02 16.69 7.47
CA TRP A 79 -23.94 15.75 6.83
C TRP A 79 -23.46 14.30 6.96
N VAL A 80 -22.18 14.03 6.72
CA VAL A 80 -21.57 12.69 6.87
C VAL A 80 -21.64 12.20 8.30
N LYS A 81 -21.28 13.03 9.28
CA LYS A 81 -21.21 12.62 10.70
C LYS A 81 -22.57 12.61 11.41
N ALA A 82 -23.54 13.40 10.95
CA ALA A 82 -24.85 13.51 11.59
C ALA A 82 -25.92 12.58 10.99
N THR A 83 -25.78 12.11 9.74
CA THR A 83 -26.83 11.37 9.04
C THR A 83 -26.39 9.98 8.57
N VAL A 84 -27.34 9.04 8.53
CA VAL A 84 -27.10 7.67 8.02
C VAL A 84 -26.79 7.70 6.52
N ALA A 85 -27.56 8.49 5.76
CA ALA A 85 -27.35 8.64 4.31
C ALA A 85 -25.97 9.22 3.98
N GLY A 86 -25.51 10.23 4.75
CA GLY A 86 -24.19 10.82 4.57
C GLY A 86 -23.06 9.85 4.87
N ALA A 87 -23.14 9.12 5.99
CA ALA A 87 -22.18 8.08 6.35
C ALA A 87 -22.12 6.96 5.29
N ALA A 88 -23.28 6.51 4.80
CA ALA A 88 -23.37 5.49 3.74
C ALA A 88 -22.77 5.98 2.41
N ALA A 89 -23.08 7.21 2.00
CA ALA A 89 -22.53 7.82 0.78
C ALA A 89 -21.01 7.98 0.86
N ALA A 90 -20.49 8.43 2.01
CA ALA A 90 -19.05 8.54 2.24
C ALA A 90 -18.37 7.17 2.23
N SER A 91 -19.00 6.16 2.83
CA SER A 91 -18.50 4.79 2.83
C SER A 91 -18.40 4.21 1.41
N ALA A 92 -19.45 4.42 0.60
CA ALA A 92 -19.48 3.99 -0.79
C ALA A 92 -18.44 4.72 -1.65
N ALA A 93 -18.25 6.02 -1.42
CA ALA A 93 -17.29 6.80 -2.17
C ALA A 93 -15.84 6.37 -1.89
N TRP A 94 -15.49 6.16 -0.61
CA TRP A 94 -14.10 5.89 -0.18
C TRP A 94 -13.76 4.41 -0.05
N GLY A 95 -14.71 3.50 -0.30
CA GLY A 95 -14.46 2.04 -0.29
C GLY A 95 -14.18 1.46 1.10
N GLY A 96 -14.65 2.12 2.18
CA GLY A 96 -14.45 1.70 3.57
C GLY A 96 -15.63 2.10 4.46
N VAL A 97 -15.65 1.63 5.71
CA VAL A 97 -16.76 1.94 6.64
C VAL A 97 -16.54 3.29 7.30
N VAL A 98 -17.40 4.26 6.99
CA VAL A 98 -17.48 5.57 7.67
C VAL A 98 -18.60 5.51 8.69
N LEU A 99 -18.25 5.59 9.98
CA LEU A 99 -19.21 5.58 11.07
C LEU A 99 -19.86 6.96 11.26
N ARG A 100 -21.18 6.94 11.52
CA ARG A 100 -21.93 8.12 11.95
C ARG A 100 -21.65 8.35 13.44
N ASP A 101 -20.79 9.33 13.75
CA ASP A 101 -20.52 9.78 15.11
C ASP A 101 -20.76 11.29 15.23
N PRO A 102 -21.92 11.72 15.78
CA PRO A 102 -22.21 13.14 16.00
C PRO A 102 -21.23 13.84 16.96
N SER A 103 -20.49 13.10 17.80
CA SER A 103 -19.49 13.70 18.69
C SER A 103 -18.28 14.27 17.93
N ASP A 104 -18.13 13.95 16.65
CA ASP A 104 -17.09 14.50 15.78
C ASP A 104 -17.41 15.92 15.29
N LEU A 105 -18.66 16.38 15.45
CA LEU A 105 -19.04 17.77 15.15
C LEU A 105 -18.28 18.79 16.02
N VAL A 106 -17.67 18.35 17.11
CA VAL A 106 -16.74 19.15 17.93
C VAL A 106 -15.54 19.65 17.10
N ALA A 107 -15.23 19.03 15.96
CA ALA A 107 -14.17 19.50 15.04
C ALA A 107 -14.56 20.72 14.19
N LEU A 108 -15.86 21.03 14.04
CA LEU A 108 -16.35 22.11 13.17
C LEU A 108 -15.71 23.49 13.44
N PRO A 109 -15.47 23.92 14.69
CA PRO A 109 -14.82 25.21 14.95
C PRO A 109 -13.44 25.34 14.30
N ALA A 110 -12.74 24.25 14.02
CA ALA A 110 -11.44 24.28 13.36
C ALA A 110 -11.50 24.84 11.93
N VAL A 111 -12.67 24.84 11.28
CA VAL A 111 -12.86 25.45 9.96
C VAL A 111 -12.60 26.97 9.97
N VAL A 112 -12.76 27.62 11.13
CA VAL A 112 -12.45 29.05 11.32
C VAL A 112 -10.97 29.31 11.14
N LEU A 113 -10.10 28.38 11.57
CA LEU A 113 -8.65 28.47 11.35
C LEU A 113 -8.31 28.40 9.85
N ALA A 114 -9.03 27.57 9.09
CA ALA A 114 -8.88 27.50 7.63
C ALA A 114 -9.26 28.84 6.97
N TRP A 115 -10.43 29.40 7.33
CA TRP A 115 -10.90 30.70 6.83
C TRP A 115 -9.93 31.85 7.18
N TRP A 116 -9.39 31.83 8.40
CA TRP A 116 -8.39 32.79 8.85
C TRP A 116 -7.09 32.67 8.04
N ALA A 117 -6.59 31.44 7.84
CA ALA A 117 -5.40 31.17 7.04
C ALA A 117 -5.57 31.67 5.59
N ALA A 118 -6.74 31.45 4.98
CA ALA A 118 -7.07 31.96 3.65
C ALA A 118 -6.95 33.48 3.55
N GLY A 119 -7.33 34.20 4.60
CA GLY A 119 -7.23 35.67 4.69
C GLY A 119 -5.79 36.18 4.87
N ARG A 120 -4.87 35.33 5.30
CA ARG A 120 -3.45 35.66 5.55
C ARG A 120 -2.52 35.27 4.40
N VAL A 121 -3.05 34.70 3.32
CA VAL A 121 -2.25 34.27 2.16
C VAL A 121 -1.60 35.48 1.48
N ARG A 122 -0.27 35.49 1.49
CA ARG A 122 0.52 36.51 0.78
C ARG A 122 1.05 35.95 -0.55
N PRO A 123 1.08 36.75 -1.62
CA PRO A 123 1.74 36.35 -2.85
C PRO A 123 3.24 36.18 -2.60
N VAL A 124 3.78 35.01 -2.96
CA VAL A 124 5.23 34.77 -2.94
C VAL A 124 5.85 35.50 -4.15
N PRO A 125 6.81 36.43 -3.94
CA PRO A 125 7.39 37.24 -5.02
C PRO A 125 8.07 36.40 -6.11
N ASP A 126 8.85 35.39 -5.68
CA ASP A 126 9.55 34.50 -6.59
C ASP A 126 8.59 33.47 -7.21
N ALA A 127 8.44 33.53 -8.53
CA ALA A 127 7.60 32.63 -9.31
C ALA A 127 8.02 31.17 -9.21
N TRP A 128 9.31 30.91 -9.00
CA TRP A 128 9.85 29.55 -8.89
C TRP A 128 9.63 28.96 -7.50
N ALA A 129 10.04 29.68 -6.45
CA ALA A 129 9.82 29.24 -5.07
C ALA A 129 8.32 29.02 -4.78
N ARG A 130 7.47 29.84 -5.42
CA ARG A 130 6.01 29.65 -5.40
C ARG A 130 5.59 28.32 -6.02
N ARG A 131 6.01 28.02 -7.27
CA ARG A 131 5.64 26.76 -7.94
C ARG A 131 6.12 25.54 -7.16
N ALA A 132 7.37 25.54 -6.69
CA ALA A 132 7.92 24.43 -5.92
C ALA A 132 7.13 24.16 -4.62
N ARG A 133 6.82 25.22 -3.85
CA ARG A 133 6.00 25.10 -2.62
C ARG A 133 4.59 24.60 -2.91
N LEU A 134 4.00 25.03 -4.03
CA LEU A 134 2.65 24.59 -4.42
C LEU A 134 2.61 23.11 -4.79
N PHE A 135 3.53 22.64 -5.62
CA PHE A 135 3.60 21.22 -5.97
C PHE A 135 3.89 20.35 -4.75
N ALA A 136 4.80 20.81 -3.89
CA ALA A 136 5.12 20.12 -2.64
C ALA A 136 3.90 20.00 -1.71
N ALA A 137 3.25 21.13 -1.42
CA ALA A 137 2.13 21.16 -0.48
C ALA A 137 0.89 20.46 -1.04
N LEU A 138 0.62 20.58 -2.34
CA LEU A 138 -0.50 19.89 -2.99
C LEU A 138 -0.26 18.37 -3.04
N GLY A 139 0.94 17.93 -3.43
CA GLY A 139 1.30 16.52 -3.41
C GLY A 139 1.22 15.93 -2.01
N PHE A 140 1.72 16.65 -1.01
CA PHE A 140 1.63 16.24 0.39
C PHE A 140 0.18 16.16 0.90
N ALA A 141 -0.66 17.16 0.57
CA ALA A 141 -2.06 17.14 0.93
C ALA A 141 -2.82 15.97 0.29
N LEU A 142 -2.59 15.70 -1.00
CA LEU A 142 -3.22 14.57 -1.70
C LEU A 142 -2.83 13.22 -1.10
N VAL A 143 -1.56 13.07 -0.73
CA VAL A 143 -1.08 11.88 -0.04
C VAL A 143 -1.72 11.74 1.34
N ALA A 144 -1.74 12.82 2.13
CA ALA A 144 -2.32 12.80 3.47
C ALA A 144 -3.84 12.55 3.45
N THR A 145 -4.53 12.91 2.36
CA THR A 145 -5.95 12.55 2.17
C THR A 145 -6.18 11.11 1.75
N ALA A 146 -5.15 10.43 1.22
CA ALA A 146 -5.20 8.99 0.97
C ALA A 146 -5.01 8.24 2.30
N ALA A 147 -5.93 8.46 3.23
CA ALA A 147 -5.99 7.71 4.47
C ALA A 147 -6.43 6.28 4.13
N THR A 148 -5.51 5.33 4.26
CA THR A 148 -5.83 3.91 4.31
C THR A 148 -6.54 3.67 5.64
N SER A 149 -7.85 3.37 5.61
CA SER A 149 -8.56 2.89 6.78
C SER A 149 -7.86 1.65 7.34
N ALA A 150 -7.93 1.45 8.67
CA ALA A 150 -7.49 0.21 9.29
C ALA A 150 -8.09 -0.98 8.51
N PRO A 151 -7.29 -1.99 8.15
CA PRO A 151 -7.80 -3.12 7.40
C PRO A 151 -8.94 -3.76 8.19
N ALA A 152 -10.10 -3.90 7.55
CA ALA A 152 -11.10 -4.82 8.04
C ALA A 152 -10.46 -6.22 8.07
N ILE A 153 -10.73 -7.01 9.12
CA ILE A 153 -10.32 -8.41 9.15
C ILE A 153 -10.81 -9.03 7.84
N PRO A 154 -9.93 -9.60 6.99
CA PRO A 154 -10.35 -10.11 5.71
C PRO A 154 -11.29 -11.30 5.94
N ASP A 155 -12.32 -11.40 5.10
CA ASP A 155 -13.20 -12.55 5.12
C ASP A 155 -12.40 -13.82 4.78
N ALA A 156 -12.55 -14.83 5.64
CA ALA A 156 -11.77 -16.05 5.60
C ALA A 156 -12.67 -17.25 5.90
N ALA A 157 -12.53 -18.32 5.10
CA ALA A 157 -13.21 -19.58 5.33
C ALA A 157 -12.49 -20.33 6.47
N LEU A 158 -13.11 -20.41 7.64
CA LEU A 158 -12.46 -20.93 8.85
C LEU A 158 -12.94 -22.32 9.24
N HIS A 159 -14.19 -22.64 8.95
CA HIS A 159 -14.78 -23.91 9.35
C HIS A 159 -15.55 -24.53 8.19
N VAL A 160 -15.51 -25.85 8.11
CA VAL A 160 -16.26 -26.62 7.12
C VAL A 160 -16.96 -27.79 7.77
N ARG A 161 -18.24 -27.98 7.47
CA ARG A 161 -19.04 -29.10 8.00
C ARG A 161 -20.09 -29.56 7.00
N GLU A 162 -20.47 -30.81 7.10
CA GLU A 162 -21.58 -31.37 6.33
C GLU A 162 -22.91 -31.09 7.05
N THR A 163 -23.92 -30.66 6.29
CA THR A 163 -25.30 -30.45 6.75
C THR A 163 -26.28 -31.12 5.79
N PRO A 164 -27.56 -31.31 6.16
CA PRO A 164 -28.56 -31.88 5.26
C PRO A 164 -28.73 -31.11 3.94
N GLU A 165 -28.46 -29.81 3.95
CA GLU A 165 -28.58 -28.92 2.78
C GLU A 165 -27.31 -28.88 1.91
N GLY A 166 -26.20 -29.47 2.38
CA GLY A 166 -24.93 -29.52 1.66
C GLY A 166 -23.73 -29.23 2.57
N ILE A 167 -22.72 -28.57 1.99
CA ILE A 167 -21.50 -28.21 2.70
C ILE A 167 -21.65 -26.81 3.26
N ALA A 168 -21.60 -26.67 4.58
CA ALA A 168 -21.61 -25.38 5.26
C ALA A 168 -20.18 -24.89 5.50
N VAL A 169 -19.94 -23.62 5.15
CA VAL A 169 -18.68 -22.92 5.40
C VAL A 169 -18.97 -21.70 6.24
N SER A 170 -18.16 -21.50 7.28
CA SER A 170 -18.32 -20.36 8.20
C SER A 170 -17.02 -19.62 8.46
N GLY A 171 -17.16 -18.32 8.73
CA GLY A 171 -16.07 -17.38 9.02
C GLY A 171 -16.61 -16.03 9.49
N PRO A 172 -15.79 -14.96 9.45
CA PRO A 172 -16.22 -13.60 9.82
C PRO A 172 -17.46 -13.09 9.04
N PHE A 173 -17.67 -13.61 7.83
CA PHE A 173 -18.82 -13.31 6.97
C PHE A 173 -20.14 -14.01 7.38
N GLY A 174 -20.12 -14.87 8.42
CA GLY A 174 -21.26 -15.71 8.80
C GLY A 174 -21.17 -17.11 8.21
N THR A 175 -22.32 -17.76 8.00
CA THR A 175 -22.38 -19.14 7.43
C THR A 175 -23.07 -19.13 6.07
N VAL A 176 -22.42 -19.75 5.09
CA VAL A 176 -22.98 -20.05 3.77
C VAL A 176 -23.01 -21.56 3.55
N VAL A 177 -23.94 -22.03 2.74
CA VAL A 177 -24.08 -23.45 2.40
C VAL A 177 -24.07 -23.62 0.89
N SER A 178 -23.46 -24.71 0.43
CA SER A 178 -23.45 -25.11 -0.96
C SER A 178 -23.67 -26.62 -1.12
N PRO A 179 -24.66 -27.06 -1.93
CA PRO A 179 -24.83 -28.49 -2.23
C PRO A 179 -23.66 -29.09 -3.02
N ASP A 180 -23.02 -28.29 -3.86
CA ASP A 180 -22.07 -28.75 -4.90
C ASP A 180 -20.76 -27.94 -4.97
N LEU A 181 -20.54 -27.01 -4.03
CA LEU A 181 -19.42 -26.07 -4.00
C LEU A 181 -19.35 -25.11 -5.20
N THR A 182 -20.43 -24.96 -5.97
CA THR A 182 -20.52 -24.01 -7.09
C THR A 182 -21.49 -22.87 -6.83
N ARG A 183 -22.56 -23.13 -6.07
CA ARG A 183 -23.59 -22.14 -5.71
C ARG A 183 -23.77 -22.05 -4.21
N TRP A 184 -23.70 -20.83 -3.69
CA TRP A 184 -23.71 -20.54 -2.28
C TRP A 184 -25.00 -19.83 -1.87
N THR A 185 -25.61 -20.29 -0.78
CA THR A 185 -26.79 -19.69 -0.17
C THR A 185 -26.51 -19.34 1.29
N VAL A 186 -27.15 -18.28 1.80
CA VAL A 186 -26.99 -17.89 3.20
C VAL A 186 -27.88 -18.81 4.04
N ALA A 187 -27.29 -19.61 4.91
CA ALA A 187 -28.03 -20.53 5.79
C ALA A 187 -28.52 -19.88 7.10
N GLY A 188 -28.56 -18.54 7.10
CA GLY A 188 -28.84 -17.70 8.26
C GLY A 188 -27.64 -16.84 8.59
N ARG A 189 -27.84 -15.53 8.65
CA ARG A 189 -26.89 -14.61 9.29
C ARG A 189 -27.06 -14.83 10.79
N ALA A 190 -26.41 -15.83 11.36
CA ALA A 190 -26.16 -15.79 12.79
C ALA A 190 -25.56 -14.42 13.05
N GLU A 191 -26.16 -13.60 13.93
CA GLU A 191 -25.37 -12.54 14.55
C GLU A 191 -24.08 -13.23 15.02
N PRO A 192 -22.89 -12.69 14.69
CA PRO A 192 -21.64 -13.34 15.02
C PRO A 192 -21.65 -13.65 16.52
N ALA A 193 -21.99 -14.88 16.88
CA ALA A 193 -22.17 -15.29 18.25
C ALA A 193 -20.77 -15.38 18.83
N GLY A 194 -20.32 -14.27 19.42
CA GLY A 194 -19.06 -14.23 20.14
C GLY A 194 -17.78 -14.10 19.31
N PHE A 195 -17.84 -13.81 18.00
CA PHE A 195 -16.70 -13.19 17.32
C PHE A 195 -16.58 -11.75 17.81
N THR A 196 -16.07 -11.57 19.03
CA THR A 196 -15.42 -10.31 19.36
C THR A 196 -14.28 -10.17 18.36
N THR A 197 -14.08 -8.95 17.87
CA THR A 197 -12.99 -8.54 16.96
C THR A 197 -11.58 -8.75 17.57
N GLU A 198 -11.45 -9.53 18.63
CA GLU A 198 -10.20 -9.87 19.29
C GLU A 198 -9.55 -11.08 18.62
N TRP A 199 -8.56 -10.78 17.79
CA TRP A 199 -7.59 -11.71 17.20
C TRP A 199 -7.10 -12.83 18.13
N ALA A 200 -7.00 -12.58 19.43
CA ALA A 200 -6.59 -13.57 20.44
C ALA A 200 -7.44 -14.86 20.37
N ARG A 201 -8.75 -14.76 20.09
CA ARG A 201 -9.62 -15.94 20.00
C ARG A 201 -9.44 -16.73 18.71
N VAL A 202 -9.11 -16.07 17.59
CA VAL A 202 -8.80 -16.74 16.32
C VAL A 202 -7.48 -17.51 16.47
N GLU A 203 -6.49 -16.90 17.10
CA GLU A 203 -5.19 -17.52 17.36
C GLU A 203 -5.31 -18.73 18.30
N ASP A 204 -6.11 -18.61 19.38
CA ASP A 204 -6.37 -19.72 20.29
C ASP A 204 -7.17 -20.86 19.61
N ALA A 205 -8.13 -20.53 18.74
CA ALA A 205 -8.89 -21.52 17.97
C ALA A 205 -8.00 -22.28 16.96
N LEU A 206 -7.05 -21.60 16.32
CA LEU A 206 -6.08 -22.21 15.41
C LEU A 206 -5.07 -23.11 16.14
N LYS A 207 -4.75 -22.80 17.41
CA LYS A 207 -3.84 -23.61 18.22
C LYS A 207 -4.51 -24.82 18.88
N ALA A 208 -5.82 -24.75 19.14
CA ALA A 208 -6.51 -25.71 20.00
C ALA A 208 -6.99 -26.99 19.31
N ALA A 209 -7.11 -27.03 17.98
CA ALA A 209 -7.57 -28.22 17.27
C ALA A 209 -6.63 -28.53 16.10
N ARG A 210 -6.27 -29.80 15.95
CA ARG A 210 -5.71 -30.36 14.72
C ARG A 210 -6.85 -31.12 14.04
N PRO A 211 -7.59 -30.48 13.12
CA PRO A 211 -8.68 -31.14 12.42
C PRO A 211 -8.10 -32.35 11.67
N GLU A 212 -8.65 -33.51 11.95
CA GLU A 212 -8.33 -34.78 11.31
C GLU A 212 -9.65 -35.44 10.89
N GLY A 213 -9.64 -36.10 9.74
CA GLY A 213 -10.77 -36.83 9.22
C GLY A 213 -10.29 -38.03 8.43
N CYS A 214 -10.97 -39.16 8.59
CA CYS A 214 -10.63 -40.39 7.89
C CYS A 214 -11.64 -40.68 6.79
N ASP A 215 -11.20 -41.42 5.77
CA ASP A 215 -12.09 -42.00 4.78
C ASP A 215 -13.14 -42.87 5.50
N PRO A 216 -14.44 -42.61 5.31
CA PRO A 216 -15.50 -43.46 5.86
C PRO A 216 -15.39 -44.94 5.48
N ALA A 217 -14.70 -45.27 4.38
CA ALA A 217 -14.50 -46.64 3.90
C ALA A 217 -13.21 -47.31 4.41
N ASP A 218 -12.16 -46.56 4.76
CA ASP A 218 -10.91 -47.09 5.31
C ASP A 218 -10.40 -46.20 6.45
N ALA A 219 -10.58 -46.67 7.69
CA ALA A 219 -10.15 -45.95 8.90
C ALA A 219 -8.61 -45.79 9.01
N ARG A 220 -7.81 -46.45 8.17
CA ARG A 220 -6.36 -46.22 8.10
C ARG A 220 -5.98 -45.10 7.13
N HIS A 221 -6.90 -44.69 6.27
CA HIS A 221 -6.71 -43.62 5.31
C HIS A 221 -7.26 -42.32 5.90
N CYS A 222 -6.38 -41.46 6.40
CA CYS A 222 -6.79 -40.22 7.07
C CYS A 222 -6.06 -39.00 6.53
N TYR A 223 -6.66 -37.84 6.76
CA TYR A 223 -6.16 -36.52 6.37
C TYR A 223 -6.13 -35.61 7.58
N ARG A 224 -5.11 -34.77 7.66
CA ARG A 224 -4.99 -33.73 8.68
C ARG A 224 -4.48 -32.43 8.10
N VAL A 225 -4.83 -31.32 8.74
CA VAL A 225 -4.16 -30.04 8.49
C VAL A 225 -2.68 -30.19 8.83
N SER A 226 -1.80 -29.74 7.92
CA SER A 226 -0.35 -29.85 8.06
C SER A 226 0.16 -29.16 9.33
N ASP A 227 0.95 -29.89 10.12
CA ASP A 227 1.56 -29.41 11.36
C ASP A 227 3.02 -28.98 11.19
N ARG A 228 3.53 -28.94 9.95
CA ARG A 228 4.90 -28.52 9.60
C ARG A 228 5.11 -27.01 9.71
N LEU A 229 4.56 -26.42 10.76
CA LEU A 229 4.94 -25.12 11.24
C LEU A 229 6.34 -25.25 11.87
N PRO A 230 7.33 -24.44 11.48
CA PRO A 230 8.43 -24.12 12.37
C PRO A 230 7.83 -23.62 13.69
N GLU A 231 8.34 -24.14 14.81
CA GLU A 231 7.96 -23.76 16.16
C GLU A 231 7.91 -22.23 16.27
N TRP A 232 6.70 -21.69 16.43
CA TRP A 232 6.50 -20.25 16.58
C TRP A 232 6.83 -19.87 18.03
N ASP A 233 8.04 -19.37 18.26
CA ASP A 233 8.56 -19.04 19.60
C ASP A 233 7.93 -17.77 20.22
N GLY A 234 6.89 -17.21 19.60
CA GLY A 234 6.22 -15.99 20.03
C GLY A 234 7.09 -14.73 19.96
N ARG A 235 8.35 -14.82 19.49
CA ARG A 235 9.21 -13.65 19.29
C ARG A 235 8.90 -13.04 17.93
N GLN A 236 8.76 -11.71 17.95
CA GLN A 236 8.58 -10.90 16.74
C GLN A 236 9.72 -11.17 15.76
N GLY A 237 9.44 -11.83 14.64
CA GLY A 237 10.50 -12.11 13.67
C GLY A 237 10.00 -12.64 12.34
N GLU A 238 9.52 -13.88 12.29
CA GLU A 238 9.24 -14.53 11.02
C GLU A 238 8.00 -15.42 11.13
N ILE A 239 6.94 -15.05 10.41
CA ILE A 239 5.84 -15.96 10.11
C ILE A 239 6.46 -17.17 9.36
N PRO A 240 6.10 -18.41 9.71
CA PRO A 240 6.53 -19.59 8.96
C PRO A 240 6.47 -19.37 7.45
N ARG A 241 7.62 -19.50 6.78
CA ARG A 241 7.68 -19.44 5.32
C ARG A 241 7.35 -20.83 4.80
N GLY A 242 6.28 -20.98 4.03
CA GLY A 242 6.09 -22.23 3.31
C GLY A 242 4.67 -22.52 2.87
N GLY A 243 4.58 -23.29 1.78
CA GLY A 243 3.34 -23.85 1.27
C GLY A 243 2.56 -24.66 2.30
N ALA A 244 3.26 -25.31 3.21
CA ALA A 244 2.72 -26.19 4.25
C ALA A 244 1.72 -25.53 5.21
N LEU A 245 1.71 -24.20 5.32
CA LEU A 245 0.66 -23.47 6.05
C LEU A 245 -0.72 -23.65 5.39
N LEU A 246 -0.75 -23.70 4.07
CA LEU A 246 -1.91 -24.08 3.27
C LEU A 246 -1.69 -25.49 2.75
N GLY A 247 -1.60 -26.43 3.69
CA GLY A 247 -1.15 -27.79 3.43
C GLY A 247 -2.01 -28.84 4.13
N VAL A 248 -2.13 -30.00 3.49
CA VAL A 248 -2.85 -31.17 3.97
C VAL A 248 -1.91 -32.36 3.92
N GLU A 249 -1.83 -33.08 5.03
CA GLU A 249 -1.11 -34.33 5.12
C GLU A 249 -2.09 -35.51 5.03
N GLU A 250 -1.61 -36.61 4.49
CA GLU A 250 -2.33 -37.87 4.31
C GLU A 250 -1.53 -39.01 4.93
N THR A 251 -2.25 -39.94 5.54
CA THR A 251 -1.74 -41.21 6.04
C THR A 251 -2.52 -42.34 5.39
N LEU A 252 -1.84 -43.45 5.10
CA LEU A 252 -2.42 -44.70 4.60
C LEU A 252 -2.26 -45.85 5.62
N ASP A 253 -1.65 -45.57 6.77
CA ASP A 253 -1.25 -46.55 7.77
C ASP A 253 -1.82 -46.23 9.17
N GLY A 254 -2.92 -45.47 9.23
CA GLY A 254 -3.59 -45.11 10.48
C GLY A 254 -2.80 -44.10 11.31
N GLY A 255 -2.02 -43.23 10.66
CA GLY A 255 -1.28 -42.14 11.28
C GLY A 255 0.14 -42.47 11.72
N ALA A 256 0.67 -43.65 11.37
CA ALA A 256 2.05 -44.00 11.66
C ALA A 256 3.04 -43.20 10.80
N THR A 257 2.68 -42.93 9.55
CA THR A 257 3.40 -42.02 8.66
C THR A 257 2.46 -41.03 8.00
N TRP A 258 2.93 -39.78 7.87
CA TRP A 258 2.21 -38.68 7.26
C TRP A 258 3.02 -38.09 6.10
N ALA A 259 2.41 -38.00 4.93
CA ALA A 259 2.99 -37.41 3.74
C ALA A 259 2.16 -36.20 3.30
N MET A 260 2.79 -35.21 2.66
CA MET A 260 2.06 -34.07 2.10
C MET A 260 1.21 -34.52 0.91
N ALA A 261 -0.12 -34.51 1.07
CA ALA A 261 -1.06 -34.79 -0.02
C ALA A 261 -1.32 -33.55 -0.88
N TRP A 262 -1.31 -32.38 -0.27
CA TRP A 262 -1.51 -31.12 -0.98
C TRP A 262 -0.85 -29.96 -0.25
N GLU A 263 -0.25 -29.04 -1.01
CA GLU A 263 0.12 -27.71 -0.52
C GLU A 263 0.11 -26.69 -1.65
N VAL A 264 0.01 -25.41 -1.28
CA VAL A 264 0.44 -24.34 -2.18
C VAL A 264 1.94 -24.51 -2.47
N PRO A 265 2.42 -24.38 -3.73
CA PRO A 265 3.85 -24.48 -4.01
C PRO A 265 4.69 -23.55 -3.11
N PRO A 266 5.69 -24.05 -2.37
CA PRO A 266 6.43 -23.24 -1.40
C PRO A 266 7.04 -21.96 -1.99
N ALA A 267 7.53 -22.03 -3.23
CA ALA A 267 8.08 -20.87 -3.93
C ALA A 267 7.05 -19.76 -4.24
N ARG A 268 5.74 -20.07 -4.18
CA ARG A 268 4.65 -19.11 -4.43
C ARG A 268 4.01 -18.57 -3.15
N TRP A 269 4.42 -19.06 -1.99
CA TRP A 269 3.97 -18.58 -0.69
C TRP A 269 4.12 -17.06 -0.57
N GLU A 270 5.32 -16.54 -0.80
CA GLU A 270 5.59 -15.11 -0.65
C GLU A 270 4.82 -14.24 -1.65
N PHE A 271 4.51 -14.80 -2.82
CA PHE A 271 3.69 -14.11 -3.81
C PHE A 271 2.24 -14.02 -3.34
N LEU A 272 1.66 -15.11 -2.83
CA LEU A 272 0.31 -15.09 -2.25
C LEU A 272 0.23 -14.14 -1.06
N ALA A 273 1.13 -14.27 -0.09
CA ALA A 273 1.15 -13.43 1.09
C ALA A 273 1.32 -11.94 0.74
N ALA A 274 2.10 -11.60 -0.29
CA ALA A 274 2.22 -10.23 -0.77
C ALA A 274 0.97 -9.69 -1.48
N ARG A 275 0.12 -10.56 -2.05
CA ARG A 275 -1.14 -10.15 -2.69
C ARG A 275 -2.28 -9.96 -1.70
N HIS A 276 -2.27 -10.68 -0.58
CA HIS A 276 -3.23 -10.49 0.51
C HIS A 276 -2.84 -9.36 1.46
N GLU A 277 -1.80 -8.59 1.13
CA GLU A 277 -1.23 -7.49 1.96
C GLU A 277 -0.82 -7.91 3.39
N LEU A 278 -0.72 -9.22 3.67
CA LEU A 278 -0.46 -9.79 5.00
C LEU A 278 0.99 -9.60 5.50
N TYR A 279 1.86 -8.99 4.71
CA TYR A 279 3.28 -8.81 5.05
C TYR A 279 3.56 -7.67 6.03
N THR A 280 2.57 -6.84 6.39
CA THR A 280 2.80 -5.63 7.18
C THR A 280 2.32 -5.67 8.63
N ARG A 281 1.64 -6.72 9.12
CA ARG A 281 1.26 -6.83 10.55
C ARG A 281 0.77 -8.22 10.98
N ARG A 282 0.45 -8.35 12.27
CA ARG A 282 -0.16 -9.46 13.05
C ARG A 282 -1.32 -10.23 12.39
N ASP A 283 -1.72 -9.90 11.18
CA ASP A 283 -2.93 -10.38 10.49
C ASP A 283 -2.63 -11.47 9.44
N ALA A 284 -1.40 -12.00 9.43
CA ALA A 284 -1.01 -13.21 8.72
C ALA A 284 -1.68 -14.55 9.12
N PRO A 285 -2.46 -14.71 10.23
CA PRO A 285 -2.89 -16.05 10.64
C PRO A 285 -4.09 -16.58 9.84
N LEU A 286 -4.62 -15.84 8.86
CA LEU A 286 -5.74 -16.31 8.03
C LEU A 286 -5.30 -16.92 6.69
N MET A 287 -4.00 -16.97 6.38
CA MET A 287 -3.47 -17.74 5.25
C MET A 287 -3.02 -19.12 5.72
N VAL A 288 -3.90 -19.85 6.40
CA VAL A 288 -3.60 -21.18 6.93
C VAL A 288 -4.79 -22.09 6.69
N SER A 289 -4.53 -23.38 6.55
CA SER A 289 -5.58 -24.39 6.59
C SER A 289 -6.07 -24.50 8.05
N THR A 290 -7.38 -24.37 8.26
CA THR A 290 -7.97 -24.18 9.59
C THR A 290 -8.87 -25.33 10.03
N ASP A 291 -9.51 -25.99 9.07
CA ASP A 291 -10.50 -27.04 9.30
C ASP A 291 -10.58 -27.97 8.09
N LEU A 292 -11.02 -29.21 8.31
CA LEU A 292 -11.21 -30.17 7.22
C LEU A 292 -12.40 -31.08 7.44
N LEU A 293 -12.99 -31.51 6.33
CA LEU A 293 -14.08 -32.47 6.25
C LEU A 293 -13.71 -33.57 5.25
N VAL A 294 -13.83 -34.82 5.66
CA VAL A 294 -13.74 -35.99 4.78
C VAL A 294 -15.11 -36.63 4.69
N ARG A 295 -15.58 -36.89 3.47
CA ARG A 295 -16.90 -37.50 3.24
C ARG A 295 -16.89 -38.49 2.09
N ALA A 296 -17.79 -39.46 2.14
CA ALA A 296 -18.00 -40.41 1.06
C ALA A 296 -18.73 -39.74 -0.12
N VAL A 297 -18.29 -40.03 -1.34
CA VAL A 297 -18.92 -39.58 -2.59
C VAL A 297 -18.90 -40.73 -3.61
N PRO A 298 -19.73 -40.71 -4.67
CA PRO A 298 -19.64 -41.73 -5.71
C PRO A 298 -18.22 -41.80 -6.29
N GLY A 299 -17.60 -42.98 -6.24
CA GLY A 299 -16.25 -43.22 -6.74
C GLY A 299 -15.12 -43.07 -5.71
N GLY A 300 -15.42 -42.77 -4.44
CA GLY A 300 -14.42 -42.72 -3.36
C GLY A 300 -14.82 -41.76 -2.24
N HIS A 301 -13.89 -40.91 -1.83
CA HIS A 301 -14.10 -39.87 -0.84
C HIS A 301 -13.63 -38.50 -1.34
N GLN A 302 -14.26 -37.46 -0.80
CA GLN A 302 -13.92 -36.07 -1.04
C GLN A 302 -13.31 -35.50 0.24
N VAL A 303 -12.25 -34.71 0.09
CA VAL A 303 -11.63 -33.96 1.20
C VAL A 303 -11.83 -32.48 0.95
N ILE A 304 -12.43 -31.77 1.89
CA ILE A 304 -12.70 -30.33 1.79
C ILE A 304 -12.00 -29.64 2.94
N VAL A 305 -11.15 -28.66 2.63
CA VAL A 305 -10.31 -27.97 3.60
C VAL A 305 -10.59 -26.48 3.55
N ALA A 306 -10.86 -25.90 4.72
CA ALA A 306 -11.00 -24.47 4.90
C ALA A 306 -9.60 -23.83 4.92
N ASN A 307 -9.31 -22.97 3.94
CA ASN A 307 -7.99 -22.38 3.68
C ASN A 307 -7.98 -20.86 3.95
N GLY A 308 -8.80 -20.41 4.91
CA GLY A 308 -8.89 -19.02 5.30
C GLY A 308 -9.17 -18.08 4.13
N VAL A 309 -8.29 -17.11 3.89
CA VAL A 309 -8.44 -16.11 2.81
C VAL A 309 -8.30 -16.69 1.39
N GLU A 310 -7.80 -17.92 1.25
CA GLU A 310 -7.71 -18.62 -0.04
C GLU A 310 -8.96 -19.46 -0.37
N GLY A 311 -10.03 -19.40 0.44
CA GLY A 311 -11.27 -20.13 0.21
C GLY A 311 -11.15 -21.59 0.65
N LEU A 312 -11.40 -22.54 -0.25
CA LEU A 312 -11.31 -23.97 0.04
C LEU A 312 -10.25 -24.66 -0.82
N ALA A 313 -9.61 -25.71 -0.30
CA ALA A 313 -8.98 -26.75 -1.10
C ALA A 313 -9.85 -28.01 -1.09
N VAL A 314 -10.10 -28.57 -2.26
CA VAL A 314 -10.98 -29.72 -2.44
C VAL A 314 -10.23 -30.81 -3.20
N ARG A 315 -10.14 -32.00 -2.60
CA ARG A 315 -9.74 -33.24 -3.25
C ARG A 315 -10.99 -33.94 -3.76
N GLU A 316 -11.09 -34.14 -5.06
CA GLU A 316 -12.18 -34.91 -5.67
C GLU A 316 -11.97 -36.42 -5.49
N ALA A 317 -12.99 -37.21 -5.83
CA ALA A 317 -12.95 -38.67 -5.72
C ALA A 317 -11.81 -39.31 -6.54
N ASP A 318 -11.43 -38.67 -7.65
CA ASP A 318 -10.32 -39.11 -8.52
C ASP A 318 -8.93 -38.75 -7.96
N GLY A 319 -8.86 -38.12 -6.79
CA GLY A 319 -7.63 -37.68 -6.14
C GLY A 319 -7.09 -36.34 -6.63
N THR A 320 -7.76 -35.67 -7.57
CA THR A 320 -7.33 -34.34 -8.03
C THR A 320 -7.67 -33.27 -7.01
N TRP A 321 -6.75 -32.33 -6.83
CA TRP A 321 -6.94 -31.18 -5.94
C TRP A 321 -7.25 -29.91 -6.71
N ARG A 322 -8.24 -29.15 -6.26
CA ARG A 322 -8.54 -27.81 -6.78
C ARG A 322 -8.80 -26.82 -5.66
N ARG A 323 -8.54 -25.54 -5.95
CA ARG A 323 -8.88 -24.43 -5.06
C ARG A 323 -10.23 -23.86 -5.46
N VAL A 324 -11.13 -23.67 -4.51
CA VAL A 324 -12.54 -23.31 -4.73
C VAL A 324 -12.88 -22.02 -4.00
N ALA A 325 -13.61 -21.15 -4.68
CA ALA A 325 -14.09 -19.89 -4.10
C ALA A 325 -15.32 -20.10 -3.22
N VAL A 326 -15.46 -19.27 -2.20
CA VAL A 326 -16.65 -19.16 -1.36
C VAL A 326 -17.32 -17.81 -1.68
N ASP A 327 -18.44 -17.84 -2.38
CA ASP A 327 -19.19 -16.63 -2.71
C ASP A 327 -20.21 -16.34 -1.62
N VAL A 328 -20.16 -15.17 -0.99
CA VAL A 328 -21.15 -14.76 0.01
C VAL A 328 -22.24 -13.94 -0.68
N PRO A 329 -23.52 -14.38 -0.71
CA PRO A 329 -24.58 -13.62 -1.34
C PRO A 329 -24.74 -12.24 -0.70
N LYS A 330 -24.70 -11.18 -1.53
CA LYS A 330 -24.72 -9.76 -1.10
C LYS A 330 -23.54 -9.36 -0.19
N GLY A 331 -22.46 -10.15 -0.20
CA GLY A 331 -21.22 -9.91 0.54
C GLY A 331 -19.98 -10.08 -0.36
N PRO A 332 -18.79 -9.98 0.23
CA PRO A 332 -17.53 -10.21 -0.48
C PRO A 332 -17.34 -11.71 -0.78
N SER A 333 -16.76 -12.02 -1.94
CA SER A 333 -16.37 -13.38 -2.30
C SER A 333 -14.94 -13.67 -1.87
N ILE A 334 -14.72 -14.80 -1.19
CA ILE A 334 -13.39 -15.30 -0.84
C ILE A 334 -12.90 -16.15 -2.01
N ARG A 335 -11.92 -15.65 -2.76
CA ARG A 335 -11.46 -16.29 -3.98
C ARG A 335 -9.98 -16.64 -3.87
N PRO A 336 -9.60 -17.92 -4.07
CA PRO A 336 -8.19 -18.30 -4.13
C PRO A 336 -7.49 -17.48 -5.21
N LEU A 337 -6.37 -16.85 -4.85
CA LEU A 337 -5.67 -16.01 -5.79
C LEU A 337 -4.93 -16.87 -6.81
N ALA A 338 -4.92 -16.42 -8.07
CA ALA A 338 -4.05 -16.99 -9.08
C ALA A 338 -2.60 -16.96 -8.57
N LEU A 339 -1.90 -18.09 -8.63
CA LEU A 339 -0.51 -18.20 -8.17
C LEU A 339 0.48 -17.43 -9.05
N ARG A 340 0.03 -16.90 -10.20
CA ARG A 340 0.81 -16.09 -11.14
C ARG A 340 -0.08 -14.99 -11.69
N ALA A 341 0.43 -13.78 -11.78
CA ALA A 341 -0.24 -12.65 -12.43
C ALA A 341 0.78 -11.56 -12.75
N PHE A 342 0.73 -10.99 -13.96
CA PHE A 342 1.63 -9.91 -14.35
C PHE A 342 1.42 -8.68 -13.46
N ALA A 343 2.52 -8.09 -12.97
CA ALA A 343 2.54 -6.91 -12.10
C ALA A 343 1.82 -7.03 -10.75
N ALA A 344 1.22 -8.18 -10.42
CA ALA A 344 0.63 -8.42 -9.11
C ALA A 344 1.72 -8.49 -8.02
N ALA A 345 1.39 -8.07 -6.79
CA ALA A 345 2.30 -8.04 -5.64
C ALA A 345 3.59 -7.21 -5.85
N THR A 346 3.63 -6.30 -6.84
CA THR A 346 4.80 -5.44 -7.11
C THR A 346 4.81 -4.13 -6.31
N GLY A 347 3.83 -3.88 -5.43
CA GLY A 347 3.72 -2.63 -4.67
C GLY A 347 4.92 -2.33 -3.77
N VAL A 348 5.34 -3.29 -2.93
CA VAL A 348 6.52 -3.12 -2.05
C VAL A 348 7.81 -2.97 -2.86
N PRO A 349 8.10 -3.82 -3.86
CA PRO A 349 9.23 -3.59 -4.76
C PRO A 349 9.18 -2.24 -5.50
N GLY A 350 8.01 -1.81 -5.98
CA GLY A 350 7.85 -0.52 -6.65
C GLY A 350 8.21 0.66 -5.73
N ASN A 351 7.79 0.60 -4.46
CA ASN A 351 8.15 1.59 -3.44
C ASN A 351 9.67 1.63 -3.21
N ASN A 352 10.31 0.47 -3.09
CA ASN A 352 11.77 0.39 -2.95
C ASN A 352 12.48 0.95 -4.19
N GLY A 353 11.99 0.61 -5.40
CA GLY A 353 12.50 1.16 -6.65
C GLY A 353 12.42 2.69 -6.68
N MET A 354 11.30 3.26 -6.22
CA MET A 354 11.12 4.70 -6.12
C MET A 354 12.05 5.36 -5.09
N ALA A 355 12.28 4.71 -3.94
CA ALA A 355 13.25 5.17 -2.95
C ALA A 355 14.69 5.17 -3.51
N ILE A 356 15.08 4.11 -4.23
CA ILE A 356 16.38 4.03 -4.92
C ILE A 356 16.49 5.13 -5.99
N ALA A 357 15.41 5.39 -6.74
CA ALA A 357 15.35 6.50 -7.69
C ALA A 357 15.65 7.84 -7.00
N LEU A 358 14.96 8.12 -5.89
CA LEU A 358 15.11 9.36 -5.15
C LEU A 358 16.53 9.52 -4.62
N LEU A 359 17.10 8.47 -4.02
CA LEU A 359 18.49 8.47 -3.56
C LEU A 359 19.44 8.77 -4.73
N THR A 360 19.24 8.13 -5.88
CA THR A 360 20.07 8.34 -7.06
C THR A 360 19.97 9.78 -7.59
N ALA A 361 18.76 10.36 -7.60
CA ALA A 361 18.54 11.75 -7.99
C ALA A 361 19.26 12.72 -7.05
N ILE A 362 19.21 12.45 -5.73
CA ILE A 362 19.90 13.24 -4.72
C ILE A 362 21.41 13.19 -4.95
N VAL A 363 22.00 11.99 -5.06
CA VAL A 363 23.45 11.82 -5.28
C VAL A 363 23.89 12.47 -6.60
N GLY A 364 23.15 12.27 -7.70
CA GLY A 364 23.41 12.93 -8.98
C GLY A 364 23.35 14.46 -8.87
N GLY A 365 22.38 14.99 -8.11
CA GLY A 365 22.28 16.41 -7.77
C GLY A 365 23.50 16.93 -7.01
N VAL A 366 24.01 16.18 -6.02
CA VAL A 366 25.25 16.51 -5.30
C VAL A 366 26.45 16.54 -6.24
N VAL A 367 26.59 15.55 -7.12
CA VAL A 367 27.68 15.51 -8.10
C VAL A 367 27.66 16.75 -9.00
N ILE A 368 26.49 17.11 -9.51
CA ILE A 368 26.31 18.30 -10.35
C ILE A 368 26.60 19.57 -9.55
N ALA A 369 26.10 19.67 -8.30
CA ALA A 369 26.31 20.80 -7.42
C ALA A 369 27.79 20.97 -7.03
N ALA A 370 28.51 19.90 -6.70
CA ALA A 370 29.93 19.95 -6.35
C ALA A 370 30.77 20.37 -7.57
N ARG A 371 30.47 19.80 -8.74
CA ARG A 371 31.19 20.08 -9.99
C ARG A 371 30.89 21.48 -10.55
N ALA A 372 29.69 22.00 -10.36
CA ALA A 372 29.31 23.36 -10.74
C ALA A 372 29.64 24.43 -9.67
N GLY A 373 29.52 24.06 -8.39
CA GLY A 373 29.62 24.90 -7.20
C GLY A 373 31.03 25.09 -6.65
N SER A 374 32.00 24.27 -7.05
CA SER A 374 33.44 24.56 -6.90
C SER A 374 33.87 25.91 -7.53
N ARG A 375 32.95 26.63 -8.20
CA ARG A 375 33.16 27.96 -8.77
C ARG A 375 32.33 29.08 -8.14
N ARG A 376 31.35 28.78 -7.28
CA ARG A 376 30.42 29.79 -6.72
C ARG A 376 29.95 29.38 -5.31
N GLY A 377 30.84 29.48 -4.31
CA GLY A 377 30.58 29.51 -2.85
C GLY A 377 29.23 28.98 -2.33
N GLY A 378 28.89 27.72 -2.65
CA GLY A 378 27.53 27.18 -2.50
C GLY A 378 27.36 26.15 -1.38
N ALA A 379 27.77 26.47 -0.15
CA ALA A 379 27.64 25.56 1.00
C ALA A 379 26.18 25.12 1.27
N GLY A 380 25.19 25.96 0.92
CA GLY A 380 23.76 25.67 1.13
C GLY A 380 23.17 24.58 0.22
N VAL A 381 23.81 24.20 -0.89
CA VAL A 381 23.30 23.16 -1.81
C VAL A 381 23.72 21.76 -1.36
N ILE A 382 24.81 21.65 -0.59
CA ILE A 382 25.36 20.37 -0.09
C ILE A 382 24.65 19.93 1.21
N ALA A 383 24.10 20.87 2.00
CA ALA A 383 23.47 20.58 3.29
C ALA A 383 22.10 19.86 3.20
N TRP A 384 21.33 20.08 2.14
CA TRP A 384 19.99 19.48 1.95
C TRP A 384 19.98 17.95 1.72
N PRO A 385 20.85 17.40 0.85
CA PRO A 385 21.04 15.95 0.69
C PRO A 385 21.33 15.22 2.01
N LEU A 386 22.18 15.81 2.85
CA LEU A 386 22.61 15.23 4.13
C LEU A 386 21.47 15.18 5.18
N LEU A 387 20.46 16.04 5.06
CA LEU A 387 19.25 16.03 5.91
C LEU A 387 18.18 15.05 5.41
N ILE A 388 18.10 14.79 4.10
CA ILE A 388 17.08 13.92 3.49
C ILE A 388 17.47 12.44 3.57
N VAL A 389 18.76 12.12 3.46
CA VAL A 389 19.26 10.73 3.51
C VAL A 389 18.88 10.02 4.81
N PRO A 390 19.04 10.62 6.02
CA PRO A 390 18.58 10.00 7.26
C PRO A 390 17.07 9.76 7.28
N VAL A 391 16.25 10.66 6.72
CA VAL A 391 14.78 10.50 6.67
C VAL A 391 14.36 9.35 5.75
N LEU A 392 15.06 9.16 4.62
CA LEU A 392 14.83 8.05 3.70
C LEU A 392 15.33 6.71 4.27
N VAL A 393 16.49 6.71 4.94
CA VAL A 393 17.04 5.54 5.64
C VAL A 393 16.17 5.17 6.84
N PHE A 394 15.68 6.14 7.60
CA PHE A 394 14.77 5.90 8.73
C PHE A 394 13.40 5.43 8.25
N GLY A 395 12.84 6.00 7.17
CA GLY A 395 11.58 5.55 6.58
C GLY A 395 11.63 4.14 5.97
N THR A 396 12.80 3.68 5.52
CA THR A 396 12.99 2.31 4.99
C THR A 396 13.30 1.29 6.09
N GLY A 397 14.05 1.67 7.14
CA GLY A 397 14.39 0.81 8.28
C GLY A 397 13.27 0.64 9.31
N TYR A 398 12.49 1.70 9.59
CA TYR A 398 11.34 1.63 10.52
C TYR A 398 10.07 1.07 9.85
N GLY A 399 10.13 0.81 8.54
CA GLY A 399 8.98 0.49 7.69
C GLY A 399 8.27 -0.82 8.04
N ALA A 400 8.75 -1.66 8.96
CA ALA A 400 8.00 -2.81 9.44
C ALA A 400 6.71 -2.41 10.18
N TRP A 401 6.56 -1.14 10.57
CA TRP A 401 5.49 -0.70 11.47
C TRP A 401 4.37 0.12 10.84
N VAL A 402 4.51 0.64 9.61
CA VAL A 402 3.58 1.64 9.04
C VAL A 402 3.04 1.19 7.68
N GLU A 403 1.74 0.90 7.63
CA GLU A 403 0.95 0.55 6.42
C GLU A 403 0.93 1.68 5.35
N GLY A 404 1.51 2.85 5.65
CA GLY A 404 1.61 4.01 4.76
C GLY A 404 2.89 4.13 3.93
N ARG A 405 3.69 3.05 3.71
CA ARG A 405 4.98 3.16 2.99
C ARG A 405 4.85 3.86 1.62
N ALA A 406 3.81 3.53 0.85
CA ALA A 406 3.59 4.13 -0.46
C ALA A 406 3.23 5.62 -0.35
N SER A 407 2.38 5.98 0.61
CA SER A 407 1.94 7.36 0.81
C SER A 407 3.13 8.22 1.27
N LEU A 408 3.89 7.79 2.30
CA LEU A 408 5.11 8.47 2.79
C LEU A 408 6.10 8.74 1.67
N LEU A 409 6.40 7.71 0.87
CA LEU A 409 7.36 7.81 -0.22
C LEU A 409 6.86 8.73 -1.34
N LEU A 410 5.58 8.66 -1.75
CA LEU A 410 5.02 9.60 -2.71
C LEU A 410 5.06 11.05 -2.19
N ALA A 411 4.73 11.26 -0.91
CA ALA A 411 4.78 12.57 -0.25
C ALA A 411 6.19 13.17 -0.22
N LEU A 412 7.25 12.35 -0.20
CA LEU A 412 8.64 12.81 -0.27
C LEU A 412 9.13 12.95 -1.71
N VAL A 413 8.77 12.01 -2.59
CA VAL A 413 9.27 11.94 -3.97
C VAL A 413 8.74 13.10 -4.82
N LEU A 414 7.46 13.43 -4.72
CA LEU A 414 6.86 14.52 -5.50
C LEU A 414 7.49 15.90 -5.23
N PRO A 415 7.63 16.38 -3.96
CA PRO A 415 8.28 17.65 -3.69
C PRO A 415 9.77 17.65 -4.04
N ILE A 416 10.50 16.59 -3.70
CA ILE A 416 11.95 16.52 -3.92
C ILE A 416 12.24 16.41 -5.43
N GLY A 417 11.50 15.56 -6.15
CA GLY A 417 11.60 15.43 -7.60
C GLY A 417 11.24 16.73 -8.32
N GLY A 418 10.17 17.41 -7.88
CA GLY A 418 9.78 18.73 -8.41
C GLY A 418 10.86 19.80 -8.20
N PHE A 419 11.50 19.81 -7.03
CA PHE A 419 12.63 20.70 -6.74
C PHE A 419 13.82 20.41 -7.67
N PHE A 420 14.24 19.15 -7.80
CA PHE A 420 15.36 18.77 -8.65
C PHE A 420 15.10 19.08 -10.13
N ALA A 421 13.89 18.78 -10.64
CA ALA A 421 13.51 19.11 -12.01
C ALA A 421 13.63 20.60 -12.29
N ALA A 422 13.12 21.43 -11.37
CA ALA A 422 13.14 22.87 -11.54
C ALA A 422 14.55 23.47 -11.34
N TRP A 423 15.40 22.84 -10.50
CA TRP A 423 16.80 23.24 -10.32
C TRP A 423 17.67 22.86 -11.53
N PHE A 424 17.57 21.62 -12.03
CA PHE A 424 18.34 21.15 -13.18
C PHE A 424 18.04 21.95 -14.44
N GLN A 425 16.78 22.33 -14.67
CA GLN A 425 16.41 23.19 -15.80
C GLN A 425 17.07 24.59 -15.77
N ARG A 426 17.51 25.06 -14.59
CA ARG A 426 18.21 26.34 -14.44
C ARG A 426 19.71 26.21 -14.63
N VAL A 427 20.30 25.11 -14.18
CA VAL A 427 21.75 24.90 -14.16
C VAL A 427 22.24 24.25 -15.47
N LEU A 428 21.39 23.46 -16.13
CA LEU A 428 21.77 22.63 -17.28
C LEU A 428 20.97 23.00 -18.55
N PRO A 429 21.57 22.86 -19.74
CA PRO A 429 20.84 22.85 -21.00
C PRO A 429 19.73 21.79 -20.99
N ARG A 430 18.59 22.07 -21.65
CA ARG A 430 17.39 21.20 -21.65
C ARG A 430 17.68 19.73 -21.90
N GLY A 431 18.50 19.40 -22.91
CA GLY A 431 18.84 18.00 -23.22
C GLY A 431 19.60 17.28 -22.09
N ARG A 432 20.51 17.99 -21.41
CA ARG A 432 21.25 17.44 -20.26
C ARG A 432 20.37 17.31 -19.03
N ALA A 433 19.49 18.29 -18.80
CA ALA A 433 18.53 18.24 -17.70
C ALA A 433 17.57 17.03 -17.86
N LEU A 434 17.08 16.76 -19.07
CA LEU A 434 16.25 15.59 -19.35
C LEU A 434 16.99 14.27 -19.11
N ALA A 435 18.25 14.15 -19.54
CA ALA A 435 19.05 12.96 -19.28
C ALA A 435 19.25 12.70 -17.78
N VAL A 436 19.55 13.74 -17.00
CA VAL A 436 19.72 13.65 -15.54
C VAL A 436 18.40 13.34 -14.82
N LEU A 437 17.27 13.84 -15.32
CA LEU A 437 15.96 13.55 -14.74
C LEU A 437 15.44 12.15 -15.11
N GLY A 438 15.82 11.63 -16.28
CA GLY A 438 15.43 10.30 -16.74
C GLY A 438 16.25 9.18 -16.10
N SER A 439 17.52 9.40 -15.77
CA SER A 439 18.39 8.33 -15.27
C SER A 439 17.96 7.71 -13.93
N PRO A 440 17.42 8.44 -12.93
CA PRO A 440 16.86 7.83 -11.73
C PRO A 440 15.64 6.93 -12.00
N VAL A 441 14.81 7.30 -12.98
CA VAL A 441 13.64 6.49 -13.39
C VAL A 441 14.11 5.16 -13.98
N LEU A 442 15.17 5.17 -14.78
CA LEU A 442 15.78 3.95 -15.33
C LEU A 442 16.34 3.05 -14.22
N VAL A 443 16.91 3.63 -13.16
CA VAL A 443 17.40 2.87 -12.00
C VAL A 443 16.26 2.21 -11.25
N ALA A 444 15.16 2.95 -11.02
CA ALA A 444 13.95 2.40 -10.41
C ALA A 444 13.36 1.26 -11.26
N ALA A 445 13.32 1.44 -12.58
CA ALA A 445 12.85 0.44 -13.51
C ALA A 445 13.75 -0.80 -13.50
N ALA A 446 15.08 -0.63 -13.48
CA ALA A 446 16.04 -1.73 -13.39
C ALA A 446 15.87 -2.55 -12.10
N TYR A 447 15.58 -1.89 -10.97
CA TYR A 447 15.27 -2.57 -9.72
C TYR A 447 13.93 -3.33 -9.78
N THR A 448 12.90 -2.70 -10.33
CA THR A 448 11.53 -3.23 -10.29
C THR A 448 11.29 -4.32 -11.33
N ALA A 449 12.02 -4.27 -12.45
CA ALA A 449 11.78 -5.16 -13.59
C ALA A 449 11.78 -6.67 -13.25
N PRO A 450 12.74 -7.20 -12.47
CA PRO A 450 12.75 -8.62 -12.10
C PRO A 450 11.51 -9.08 -11.33
N PHE A 451 10.83 -8.16 -10.62
CA PHE A 451 9.61 -8.49 -9.88
C PHE A 451 8.41 -8.73 -10.80
N PHE A 452 8.39 -8.18 -12.02
CA PHE A 452 7.39 -8.56 -13.04
C PHE A 452 7.61 -10.00 -13.52
N GLY A 453 8.86 -10.43 -13.63
CA GLY A 453 9.18 -11.84 -13.91
C GLY A 453 8.77 -12.74 -12.76
N TRP A 454 9.13 -12.39 -11.52
CA TRP A 454 8.74 -13.13 -10.33
C TRP A 454 7.22 -13.23 -10.17
N SER A 455 6.46 -12.19 -10.52
CA SER A 455 5.00 -12.23 -10.49
C SER A 455 4.41 -13.25 -11.47
N LEU A 456 5.15 -13.60 -12.53
CA LEU A 456 4.86 -14.68 -13.48
C LEU A 456 5.51 -16.03 -13.11
N GLY A 457 6.31 -16.09 -12.04
CA GLY A 457 6.97 -17.30 -11.55
C GLY A 457 8.44 -17.46 -11.98
N ALA A 458 9.07 -16.43 -12.55
CA ALA A 458 10.47 -16.46 -12.99
C ALA A 458 11.23 -15.16 -12.63
N PRO A 459 12.06 -15.15 -11.57
CA PRO A 459 12.48 -16.30 -10.77
C PRO A 459 11.37 -16.82 -9.84
N ALA A 460 11.53 -18.05 -9.35
CA ALA A 460 10.55 -18.69 -8.49
C ALA A 460 10.50 -18.03 -7.11
N ALA A 461 11.68 -17.80 -6.50
CA ALA A 461 11.82 -17.13 -5.21
C ALA A 461 11.90 -15.60 -5.37
N ARG A 462 11.33 -14.88 -4.40
CA ARG A 462 11.36 -13.41 -4.38
C ARG A 462 12.76 -12.89 -4.09
N ASP A 463 13.52 -13.58 -3.25
CA ASP A 463 14.89 -13.21 -2.89
C ASP A 463 15.81 -13.17 -4.12
N ASP A 464 15.61 -14.07 -5.07
CA ASP A 464 16.34 -14.06 -6.34
C ASP A 464 15.98 -12.83 -7.18
N ALA A 465 14.69 -12.49 -7.28
CA ALA A 465 14.25 -11.26 -7.96
C ALA A 465 14.84 -10.00 -7.31
N ASN A 466 14.89 -9.99 -5.97
CA ASN A 466 15.49 -8.89 -5.21
C ASN A 466 16.99 -8.77 -5.48
N ARG A 467 17.74 -9.88 -5.48
CA ARG A 467 19.18 -9.89 -5.80
C ARG A 467 19.43 -9.39 -7.22
N ILE A 468 18.69 -9.91 -8.21
CA ILE A 468 18.80 -9.48 -9.61
C ILE A 468 18.48 -7.98 -9.72
N GLY A 469 17.41 -7.51 -9.06
CA GLY A 469 16.99 -6.11 -9.06
C GLY A 469 18.04 -5.18 -8.44
N LEU A 470 18.65 -5.56 -7.32
CA LEU A 470 19.71 -4.78 -6.68
C LEU A 470 20.96 -4.68 -7.56
N ILE A 471 21.37 -5.77 -8.20
CA ILE A 471 22.51 -5.79 -9.13
C ILE A 471 22.22 -4.87 -10.32
N ALA A 472 21.05 -5.01 -10.95
CA ALA A 472 20.64 -4.19 -12.09
C ALA A 472 20.54 -2.69 -11.72
N ALA A 473 19.99 -2.38 -10.54
CA ALA A 473 19.91 -1.03 -10.02
C ALA A 473 21.29 -0.43 -9.74
N GLY A 474 22.22 -1.22 -9.18
CA GLY A 474 23.61 -0.78 -8.94
C GLY A 474 24.32 -0.39 -10.24
N VAL A 475 24.21 -1.22 -11.28
CA VAL A 475 24.76 -0.92 -12.62
C VAL A 475 24.13 0.33 -13.22
N ALA A 476 22.80 0.44 -13.16
CA ALA A 476 22.08 1.63 -13.64
C ALA A 476 22.45 2.89 -12.83
N ALA A 477 22.70 2.77 -11.53
CA ALA A 477 23.09 3.88 -10.67
C ALA A 477 24.48 4.40 -11.05
N CYS A 478 25.44 3.52 -11.33
CA CYS A 478 26.75 3.90 -11.88
C CYS A 478 26.59 4.68 -13.21
N ALA A 479 25.74 4.20 -14.12
CA ALA A 479 25.45 4.90 -15.37
C ALA A 479 24.81 6.28 -15.13
N SER A 480 23.87 6.37 -14.19
CA SER A 480 23.22 7.63 -13.77
C SER A 480 24.21 8.66 -13.21
N LEU A 481 25.19 8.20 -12.42
CA LEU A 481 26.27 9.05 -11.91
C LEU A 481 27.18 9.53 -13.04
N ALA A 482 27.51 8.67 -14.00
CA ALA A 482 28.26 9.06 -15.18
C ALA A 482 27.52 10.11 -16.03
N VAL A 483 26.20 9.96 -16.21
CA VAL A 483 25.34 10.95 -16.89
C VAL A 483 25.35 12.28 -16.14
N SER A 484 25.23 12.25 -14.81
CA SER A 484 25.26 13.44 -13.95
C SER A 484 26.62 14.15 -14.01
N TRP A 485 27.72 13.40 -13.99
CA TRP A 485 29.08 13.91 -14.15
C TRP A 485 29.31 14.55 -15.53
N TRP A 486 28.87 13.88 -16.61
CA TRP A 486 28.90 14.39 -17.98
C TRP A 486 28.08 15.66 -18.13
N ALA A 487 26.87 15.68 -17.59
CA ALA A 487 25.96 16.81 -17.69
C ALA A 487 26.56 18.09 -17.07
N ALA A 488 27.28 17.94 -15.96
CA ALA A 488 27.98 19.02 -15.28
C ALA A 488 29.28 19.50 -15.98
N GLY A 489 29.72 18.83 -17.05
CA GLY A 489 30.86 19.27 -17.87
C GLY A 489 30.60 20.61 -18.58
N LYS A 490 31.66 21.36 -18.93
CA LYS A 490 31.51 22.65 -19.65
C LYS A 490 30.65 22.45 -20.91
N PRO A 491 29.70 23.35 -21.23
CA PRO A 491 29.16 23.39 -22.58
C PRO A 491 30.34 23.61 -23.54
N LEU A 492 30.39 22.84 -24.63
CA LEU A 492 31.37 23.09 -25.68
C LEU A 492 31.30 24.58 -26.03
N PRO A 493 32.43 25.29 -26.12
CA PRO A 493 32.42 26.70 -26.50
C PRO A 493 31.58 26.80 -27.77
N ARG A 494 30.50 27.60 -27.72
CA ARG A 494 29.74 27.95 -28.92
C ARG A 494 30.79 28.37 -29.92
N ARG A 495 30.99 27.58 -30.99
CA ARG A 495 31.82 27.98 -32.12
C ARG A 495 31.46 29.42 -32.39
N ALA A 496 32.43 30.31 -32.18
CA ALA A 496 32.25 31.74 -32.40
C ALA A 496 31.52 31.84 -33.75
N ARG A 497 30.32 32.42 -33.75
CA ARG A 497 29.71 32.83 -35.00
C ARG A 497 30.77 33.70 -35.63
N VAL A 498 31.43 33.17 -36.65
CA VAL A 498 32.34 33.92 -37.51
C VAL A 498 31.46 35.05 -37.99
N THR A 499 31.66 36.21 -37.39
CA THR A 499 31.11 37.47 -37.84
C THR A 499 31.70 37.65 -39.22
N SER A 500 30.94 37.25 -40.24
CA SER A 500 31.19 37.66 -41.61
C SER A 500 31.13 39.19 -41.61
N ARG A 501 32.28 39.84 -41.42
CA ARG A 501 32.49 41.25 -41.69
C ARG A 501 32.03 41.44 -43.14
N ARG A 502 30.83 42.02 -43.32
CA ARG A 502 30.45 42.61 -44.60
C ARG A 502 31.42 43.77 -44.83
N LEU A 503 32.32 43.57 -45.78
CA LEU A 503 33.07 44.64 -46.42
C LEU A 503 32.05 45.66 -46.96
N ARG A 504 32.20 46.93 -46.59
CA ARG A 504 31.53 48.04 -47.28
C ARG A 504 32.29 48.28 -48.59
N PRO A 505 31.62 48.44 -49.76
CA PRO A 505 32.26 49.00 -50.94
C PRO A 505 32.46 50.50 -50.74
N TRP A 506 33.57 50.99 -51.28
CA TRP A 506 33.95 52.40 -51.39
C TRP A 506 33.14 53.11 -52.47
#